data_AF-A0AAW3F2U5-F1
#
_entry.id   AF-A0AAW3F2U5-F1
#
_cell.length_a   1.000
_cell.length_b   1.000
_cell.length_c   1.000
_cell.angle_alpha   90.00
_cell.angle_beta   90.00
_cell.angle_gamma   90.00
#
_symmetry.space_group_name_H-M   'P 1'
#
loop_
_entity.id
_entity.type
_entity.pdbx_description
1 polymer ?
#
loop_
_entity_poly.entity_id
_entity_poly.type
_entity_poly.pdbx_seq_one_letter_code
_entity_poly.pdbx_strand_id
1 'polypeptide(L)'
;METKVVSFNPDLQPWRAPEPNQVAGKGRIEIPGQVPNLVWQTRKAEPTPYENDLGDALERVFESGAVELDEVVAALNRVGSRAPDGSAWTLERFRAEMAALAE
;
A
#
# COMPACT_ATOMS: atom_id res chain seq x y z
N MET A 1 -17.14 -18.68 -13.82
CA MET A 1 -17.10 -17.38 -13.15
C MET A 1 -16.01 -16.59 -13.83
N GLU A 2 -16.35 -15.47 -14.45
CA GLU A 2 -15.38 -14.60 -15.11
C GLU A 2 -14.55 -13.93 -14.03
N THR A 3 -13.30 -14.34 -13.88
CA THR A 3 -12.38 -13.76 -12.91
C THR A 3 -12.03 -12.37 -13.40
N LYS A 4 -12.70 -11.34 -12.87
CA LYS A 4 -12.27 -9.96 -13.10
C LYS A 4 -10.83 -9.85 -12.61
N VAL A 5 -9.90 -9.56 -13.50
CA VAL A 5 -8.51 -9.29 -13.14
C VAL A 5 -8.52 -7.98 -12.38
N VAL A 6 -8.52 -8.07 -11.06
CA VAL A 6 -8.43 -6.93 -10.15
C VAL A 6 -6.99 -6.79 -9.67
N SER A 7 -6.51 -5.56 -9.57
CA SER A 7 -5.16 -5.28 -9.10
C SER A 7 -5.06 -5.16 -7.57
N PHE A 8 -6.02 -5.71 -6.83
CA PHE A 8 -6.14 -5.69 -5.37
C PHE A 8 -6.84 -6.96 -4.86
N ASN A 9 -6.86 -7.21 -3.55
CA ASN A 9 -7.55 -8.34 -2.94
C ASN A 9 -9.00 -7.96 -2.58
N PRO A 10 -10.01 -8.45 -3.33
CA PRO A 10 -11.42 -8.16 -3.04
C PRO A 10 -11.91 -8.84 -1.75
N ASP A 11 -11.20 -9.87 -1.28
CA ASP A 11 -11.52 -10.65 -0.08
C ASP A 11 -10.77 -10.14 1.16
N LEU A 12 -9.95 -9.09 1.04
CA LEU A 12 -9.18 -8.54 2.17
C LEU A 12 -10.13 -7.93 3.20
N GLN A 13 -10.33 -8.66 4.30
CA GLN A 13 -11.09 -8.15 5.43
C GLN A 13 -10.17 -7.33 6.33
N PRO A 14 -10.56 -6.09 6.70
CA PRO A 14 -9.90 -5.38 7.79
C PRO A 14 -9.93 -6.27 9.03
N TRP A 15 -8.84 -6.27 9.81
CA TRP A 15 -8.84 -6.98 11.08
C TRP A 15 -9.97 -6.43 11.95
N ARG A 16 -10.96 -7.27 12.25
CA ARG A 16 -12.00 -7.00 13.24
C ARG A 16 -11.68 -7.91 14.41
N ALA A 17 -11.41 -7.34 15.59
CA ALA A 17 -11.19 -8.10 16.83
C ALA A 17 -12.23 -9.23 16.95
N PRO A 18 -11.89 -10.47 16.57
CA PRO A 18 -12.92 -11.46 16.34
C PRO A 18 -13.33 -12.01 17.70
N GLU A 19 -14.61 -11.85 18.06
CA GLU A 19 -15.15 -12.54 19.22
C GLU A 19 -15.15 -14.05 18.93
N PRO A 20 -14.53 -14.88 19.79
CA PRO A 20 -14.51 -16.32 19.58
C PRO A 20 -15.94 -16.89 19.55
N ASN A 21 -16.34 -17.46 18.43
CA ASN A 21 -17.64 -18.11 18.30
C ASN A 21 -17.55 -19.57 18.74
N GLN A 22 -18.50 -20.04 19.56
CA GLN A 22 -18.57 -21.41 20.07
C GLN A 22 -19.39 -22.36 19.16
N VAL A 23 -19.95 -21.89 18.05
CA VAL A 23 -20.56 -22.77 17.05
C VAL A 23 -19.56 -23.20 15.97
N ALA A 24 -19.64 -24.46 15.54
CA ALA A 24 -18.89 -24.95 14.38
C ALA A 24 -19.28 -24.14 13.14
N GLY A 25 -18.40 -23.22 12.72
CA GLY A 25 -18.60 -22.42 11.53
C GLY A 25 -18.59 -23.28 10.25
N LYS A 26 -19.36 -22.89 9.24
CA LYS A 26 -19.19 -23.40 7.87
C LYS A 26 -17.90 -22.81 7.27
N GLY A 27 -16.75 -23.33 7.68
CA GLY A 27 -15.45 -22.98 7.12
C GLY A 27 -15.22 -23.60 5.74
N ARG A 28 -14.34 -23.01 4.95
CA ARG A 28 -13.81 -23.60 3.71
C ARG A 28 -12.36 -24.01 3.96
N ILE A 29 -12.07 -25.31 3.93
CA ILE A 29 -10.69 -25.80 3.98
C ILE A 29 -10.15 -25.83 2.56
N GLU A 30 -9.09 -25.08 2.32
CA GLU A 30 -8.43 -25.04 1.01
C GLU A 30 -7.44 -26.19 0.87
N ILE A 31 -7.38 -26.81 -0.31
CA ILE A 31 -6.42 -27.87 -0.61
C ILE A 31 -5.13 -27.21 -1.13
N PRO A 32 -3.98 -27.41 -0.44
CA PRO A 32 -2.70 -26.86 -0.90
C PRO A 32 -2.40 -27.26 -2.35
N GLY A 33 -1.97 -26.30 -3.17
CA GLY A 33 -1.68 -26.51 -4.60
C GLY A 33 -2.90 -26.51 -5.53
N GLN A 34 -4.13 -26.42 -5.01
CA GLN A 34 -5.34 -26.25 -5.83
C GLN A 34 -5.90 -24.81 -5.80
N VAL A 35 -5.40 -23.98 -4.89
CA VAL A 35 -5.78 -22.56 -4.80
C VAL A 35 -4.70 -21.70 -5.45
N PRO A 36 -5.07 -20.80 -6.38
CA PRO A 36 -4.11 -19.89 -6.97
C PRO A 36 -3.62 -18.89 -5.92
N ASN A 37 -2.32 -18.56 -5.95
CA ASN A 37 -1.78 -17.48 -5.13
C ASN A 37 -2.38 -16.16 -5.61
N LEU A 38 -3.04 -15.44 -4.68
CA LEU A 38 -3.46 -14.08 -4.95
C LEU A 38 -2.22 -13.17 -4.99
N VAL A 39 -1.96 -12.56 -6.14
CA VAL A 39 -0.80 -11.67 -6.32
C VAL A 39 -0.82 -10.51 -5.31
N TRP A 40 -2.01 -9.98 -5.02
CA TRP A 40 -2.19 -8.75 -4.24
C TRP A 40 -2.69 -9.00 -2.81
N GLN A 41 -2.07 -9.90 -2.05
CA GLN A 41 -2.61 -10.37 -0.76
C GLN A 41 -3.02 -9.26 0.22
N THR A 42 -2.24 -8.18 0.30
CA THR A 42 -2.41 -7.09 1.27
C THR A 42 -2.99 -5.79 0.70
N ARG A 43 -3.23 -5.73 -0.61
CA ARG A 43 -3.72 -4.49 -1.24
C ARG A 43 -5.24 -4.41 -1.18
N LYS A 44 -5.79 -3.42 -0.47
CA LYS A 44 -7.24 -3.25 -0.26
C LYS A 44 -8.01 -2.65 -1.45
N ALA A 45 -7.34 -1.86 -2.29
CA ALA A 45 -7.93 -1.16 -3.43
C ALA A 45 -6.86 -0.92 -4.51
N GLU A 46 -7.28 -0.52 -5.72
CA GLU A 46 -6.33 -0.08 -6.74
C GLU A 46 -5.62 1.20 -6.29
N PRO A 47 -4.30 1.34 -6.53
CA PRO A 47 -3.60 2.58 -6.22
C PRO A 47 -4.18 3.75 -7.00
N THR A 48 -4.35 4.86 -6.31
CA THR A 48 -4.71 6.14 -6.92
C THR A 48 -3.58 6.67 -7.81
N PRO A 49 -3.87 7.60 -8.75
CA PRO A 49 -2.83 8.26 -9.53
C PRO A 49 -1.76 8.92 -8.65
N TYR A 50 -2.18 9.54 -7.54
CA TYR A 50 -1.27 10.15 -6.57
C TYR A 50 -0.29 9.13 -5.95
N GLU A 51 -0.80 7.98 -5.50
CA GLU A 51 0.05 6.93 -4.91
C GLU A 51 1.05 6.36 -5.93
N ASN A 52 0.64 6.22 -7.20
CA ASN A 52 1.55 5.80 -8.27
C ASN A 52 2.62 6.88 -8.54
N ASP A 53 2.24 8.15 -8.65
CA ASP A 53 3.18 9.24 -8.91
C ASP A 53 4.19 9.40 -7.75
N LEU A 54 3.74 9.24 -6.50
CA LEU A 54 4.60 9.24 -5.32
C LEU A 54 5.54 8.03 -5.33
N GLY A 55 5.03 6.84 -5.69
CA GLY A 55 5.82 5.62 -5.85
C GLY A 55 6.95 5.79 -6.87
N ASP A 56 6.63 6.24 -8.08
CA ASP A 56 7.60 6.55 -9.14
C ASP A 56 8.65 7.57 -8.69
N ALA A 57 8.25 8.59 -7.93
CA ALA A 57 9.17 9.58 -7.39
C ALA A 57 10.11 8.97 -6.35
N LEU A 58 9.59 8.12 -5.45
CA LEU A 58 10.40 7.42 -4.45
C LEU A 58 11.39 6.45 -5.09
N GLU A 59 10.98 5.69 -6.12
CA GLU A 59 11.88 4.81 -6.88
C GLU A 59 13.08 5.58 -7.42
N ARG A 60 12.84 6.70 -8.12
CA ARG A 60 13.91 7.57 -8.65
C ARG A 60 14.81 8.13 -7.55
N VAL A 61 14.22 8.51 -6.41
CA VAL A 61 14.96 9.04 -5.26
C VAL A 61 15.88 7.99 -4.65
N PHE A 62 15.40 6.76 -4.45
CA PHE A 62 16.21 5.66 -3.95
C PHE A 62 17.28 5.21 -4.96
N GLU A 63 16.95 5.16 -6.25
CA GLU A 63 17.93 4.90 -7.33
C GLU A 63 19.05 5.94 -7.36
N SER A 64 18.76 7.19 -6.96
CA SER A 64 19.76 8.25 -6.85
C SER A 64 20.68 8.14 -5.62
N GLY A 65 20.46 7.15 -4.75
CA GLY A 65 21.31 6.84 -3.60
C GLY A 65 20.88 7.45 -2.27
N ALA A 66 19.68 8.02 -2.17
CA ALA A 66 19.12 8.44 -0.88
C ALA A 66 18.87 7.20 0.00
N VAL A 67 19.40 7.20 1.22
CA VAL A 67 19.25 6.10 2.18
C VAL A 67 18.65 6.56 3.50
N GLU A 68 18.89 7.82 3.88
CA GLU A 68 18.30 8.43 5.06
C GLU A 68 17.05 9.27 4.72
N LEU A 69 16.18 9.46 5.72
CA LEU A 69 14.90 10.12 5.51
C LEU A 69 15.03 11.58 5.05
N ASP A 70 16.00 12.32 5.59
CA ASP A 70 16.26 13.70 5.18
C ASP A 70 16.78 13.79 3.75
N GLU A 71 17.58 12.82 3.31
CA GLU A 71 18.02 12.70 1.92
C GLU A 71 16.84 12.44 0.99
N VAL A 72 15.92 11.54 1.38
CA VAL A 72 14.70 11.24 0.61
C VAL A 72 13.85 12.50 0.47
N VAL A 73 13.59 13.23 1.55
CA VAL A 73 12.80 14.47 1.52
C VAL A 73 13.47 15.55 0.66
N ALA A 74 14.79 15.71 0.78
CA ALA A 74 15.54 16.66 -0.04
C ALA A 74 15.48 16.29 -1.54
N ALA A 75 15.63 15.00 -1.86
CA ALA A 75 15.61 14.50 -3.22
C ALA A 75 14.20 14.58 -3.85
N LEU A 76 13.13 14.24 -3.11
CA LEU A 76 11.74 14.40 -3.55
C LEU A 76 11.46 15.85 -3.95
N ASN A 77 11.88 16.81 -3.13
CA ASN A 77 11.74 18.24 -3.46
C ASN A 77 12.51 18.63 -4.72
N ARG A 78 13.73 18.08 -4.90
CA ARG A 78 14.60 18.33 -6.06
C ARG A 78 14.01 17.80 -7.37
N VAL A 79 13.36 16.63 -7.34
CA VAL A 79 12.69 16.05 -8.52
C VAL A 79 11.30 16.63 -8.77
N GLY A 80 10.87 17.62 -7.97
CA GLY A 80 9.61 18.32 -8.17
C GLY A 80 8.39 17.63 -7.57
N SER A 81 8.56 16.53 -6.82
CA SER A 81 7.46 15.93 -6.06
C SER A 81 6.99 16.89 -4.96
N ARG A 82 5.68 16.92 -4.72
CA ARG A 82 5.02 17.78 -3.73
C ARG A 82 4.07 16.96 -2.88
N ALA A 83 3.81 17.46 -1.67
CA ALA A 83 2.79 16.91 -0.79
C ALA A 83 1.39 17.00 -1.42
N PRO A 84 0.38 16.27 -0.92
CA PRO A 84 -0.97 16.29 -1.50
C PRO A 84 -1.59 17.69 -1.59
N ASP A 85 -1.22 18.60 -0.68
CA ASP A 85 -1.64 20.00 -0.66
C ASP A 85 -0.83 20.91 -1.60
N GLY A 86 0.09 20.35 -2.38
CA GLY A 86 1.00 21.06 -3.29
C GLY A 86 2.21 21.70 -2.62
N SER A 87 2.35 21.60 -1.29
CA SER A 87 3.48 22.16 -0.57
C SER A 87 4.76 21.34 -0.76
N ALA A 88 5.91 21.95 -0.44
CA ALA A 88 7.18 21.25 -0.40
C ALA A 88 7.20 20.21 0.73
N TRP A 89 7.92 19.12 0.52
CA TRP A 89 8.10 18.09 1.53
C TRP A 89 8.93 18.59 2.70
N THR A 90 8.45 18.32 3.91
CA THR A 90 9.22 18.37 5.15
C THR A 90 9.23 16.98 5.77
N LEU A 91 10.16 16.72 6.71
CA LEU A 91 10.20 15.45 7.44
C LEU A 91 8.86 15.11 8.11
N GLU A 92 8.23 16.12 8.72
CA GLU A 92 6.95 15.99 9.40
C GLU A 92 5.82 15.63 8.43
N ARG A 93 5.71 16.36 7.31
CA ARG A 93 4.68 16.10 6.29
C ARG A 93 4.84 14.73 5.66
N PHE A 94 6.08 14.34 5.34
CA PHE A 94 6.35 13.03 4.76
C PHE A 94 5.97 11.91 5.73
N ARG A 95 6.35 12.02 7.01
CA ARG A 95 5.97 11.03 8.03
C ARG A 95 4.44 10.94 8.20
N ALA A 96 3.77 12.09 8.23
CA ALA A 96 2.32 12.14 8.33
C ALA A 96 1.64 11.47 7.13
N GLU A 97 2.15 11.72 5.92
CA GLU A 97 1.63 11.09 4.70
C GLU A 97 1.85 9.57 4.71
N MET A 98 3.07 9.11 5.01
CA MET A 98 3.35 7.67 5.07
C MET A 98 2.51 6.95 6.13
N ALA A 99 2.19 7.62 7.25
CA ALA A 99 1.28 7.10 8.26
C ALA A 99 -0.17 7.05 7.74
N ALA A 100 -0.63 8.09 7.04
CA ALA A 100 -1.98 8.14 6.47
C ALA A 100 -2.20 7.07 5.38
N LEU A 101 -1.20 6.81 4.54
CA LEU A 101 -1.24 5.78 3.48
C LEU A 101 -1.14 4.35 4.03
N ALA A 102 -0.70 4.16 5.27
CA ALA A 102 -0.60 2.84 5.89
C ALA A 102 -1.95 2.32 6.43
N GLU A 103 -2.93 3.21 6.61
CA GLU A 103 -4.32 2.90 7.00
C GLU A 103 -5.15 2.50 5.77
#